data_AF-A0A537U6A1-F1
#
_entry.id   AF-A0A537U6A1-F1
#
_cell.length_a   1.000
_cell.length_b   1.000
_cell.length_c   1.000
_cell.angle_alpha   90.00
_cell.angle_beta   90.00
_cell.angle_gamma   90.00
#
_symmetry.space_group_name_H-M   'P 1'
#
loop_
_entity.id
_entity.type
_entity.pdbx_description
1 polymer ?
#
loop_
_entity_poly.entity_id
_entity_poly.type
_entity_poly.pdbx_seq_one_letter_code
_entity_poly.pdbx_strand_id
1 'polypeptide(L)'
;IAPLRSFVAEPMRYGRLFLAGDAAHIVPPTGAKGLNLAVSDVFYLSRALAQAYKTGDTHYLDCYSDMALRRVWGAARLSWWLTMLLHRFPDETPFDQRARENQFDYLHASEHAQASLAEQYVGLPFES
;
A
#
# COMPACT_ATOMS: atom_id res chain seq x y z
N ILE A 1 -17.98 -2.28 14.32
CA ILE A 1 -17.51 -2.31 12.92
C ILE A 1 -16.31 -1.37 12.83
N ALA A 2 -15.17 -1.82 12.28
CA ALA A 2 -14.00 -0.96 12.12
C ALA A 2 -14.23 0.03 10.97
N PRO A 3 -13.97 1.34 11.14
CA PRO A 3 -14.14 2.31 10.06
C PRO A 3 -13.11 2.07 8.95
N LEU A 4 -13.54 2.12 7.68
CA LEU A 4 -12.62 2.11 6.55
C LEU A 4 -11.97 3.49 6.41
N ARG A 5 -10.64 3.54 6.54
CA ARG A 5 -9.85 4.77 6.39
C ARG A 5 -8.65 4.49 5.51
N SER A 6 -8.33 5.44 4.65
CA SER A 6 -7.04 5.55 3.97
C SER A 6 -6.30 6.77 4.51
N PHE A 7 -5.02 6.62 4.84
CA PHE A 7 -4.15 7.69 5.29
C PHE A 7 -2.70 7.38 4.90
N VAL A 8 -1.94 8.38 4.47
CA VAL A 8 -0.50 8.28 4.18
C VAL A 8 0.16 9.58 4.63
N ALA A 9 1.26 9.49 5.37
CA ALA A 9 2.08 10.61 5.80
C ALA A 9 3.28 10.79 4.86
N GLU A 10 3.46 12.02 4.37
CA GLU A 10 4.58 12.39 3.51
C GLU A 10 5.26 13.67 4.03
N PRO A 11 6.58 13.66 4.26
CA PRO A 11 7.49 12.51 4.25
C PRO A 11 7.29 11.57 5.46
N MET A 12 7.84 10.36 5.40
CA MET A 12 7.85 9.38 6.51
C MET A 12 9.04 9.58 7.47
N ARG A 13 9.67 10.76 7.45
CA ARG A 13 10.86 11.09 8.24
C ARG A 13 10.87 12.57 8.63
N TYR A 14 11.39 12.86 9.81
CA TYR A 14 11.79 14.21 10.21
C TYR A 14 13.11 14.19 11.00
N GLY A 15 14.21 14.65 10.38
CA GLY A 15 15.54 14.61 10.99
C GLY A 15 15.99 13.18 11.34
N ARG A 16 16.03 12.85 12.63
CA ARG A 16 16.36 11.49 13.15
C ARG A 16 15.13 10.67 13.54
N LEU A 17 13.91 11.20 13.34
CA LEU A 17 12.66 10.49 13.54
C LEU A 17 12.22 9.82 12.24
N PHE A 18 11.81 8.56 12.32
CA PHE A 18 11.31 7.75 11.19
C PHE A 18 9.97 7.14 11.59
N LEU A 19 8.98 7.19 10.69
CA LEU A 19 7.65 6.63 10.89
C LEU A 19 7.54 5.31 10.12
N ALA A 20 6.95 4.28 10.75
CA ALA A 20 6.73 2.97 10.13
C ALA A 20 5.35 2.40 10.53
N GLY A 21 4.74 1.63 9.64
CA GLY A 21 3.43 1.02 9.86
C GLY A 21 2.33 2.06 10.07
N ASP A 22 1.41 1.78 10.99
CA ASP A 22 0.24 2.62 11.28
C ASP A 22 0.58 4.07 11.71
N ALA A 23 1.82 4.32 12.16
CA ALA A 23 2.28 5.69 12.44
C ALA A 23 2.46 6.53 11.16
N ALA A 24 2.68 5.88 10.01
CA ALA A 24 2.88 6.51 8.72
C ALA A 24 1.67 6.34 7.78
N HIS A 25 0.97 5.21 7.81
CA HIS A 25 -0.10 4.93 6.86
C HIS A 25 -1.18 4.01 7.42
N ILE A 26 -2.41 4.19 6.95
CA ILE A 26 -3.55 3.32 7.25
C ILE A 26 -4.19 2.96 5.90
N VAL A 27 -4.44 1.68 5.67
CA VAL A 27 -5.10 1.18 4.46
C VAL A 27 -6.37 0.41 4.83
N PRO A 28 -7.42 0.47 3.99
CA PRO A 28 -8.61 -0.35 4.19
C PRO A 28 -8.27 -1.84 4.33
N PRO A 29 -8.95 -2.57 5.24
CA PRO A 29 -8.65 -3.99 5.49
C PRO A 29 -9.00 -4.90 4.30
N THR A 30 -9.75 -4.40 3.32
CA THR A 30 -10.14 -5.07 2.07
C THR A 30 -8.96 -5.60 1.27
N GLY A 31 -7.82 -4.90 1.26
CA GLY A 31 -6.60 -5.37 0.58
C GLY A 31 -5.70 -6.25 1.45
N ALA A 32 -6.00 -6.43 2.74
CA ALA A 32 -5.17 -7.15 3.72
C ALA A 32 -3.69 -6.68 3.74
N LYS A 33 -3.44 -5.36 3.60
CA LYS A 33 -2.07 -4.82 3.41
C LYS A 33 -1.43 -4.17 4.64
N GLY A 34 -2.17 -3.79 5.68
CA GLY A 34 -1.64 -2.99 6.80
C GLY A 34 -0.36 -3.57 7.43
N LEU A 35 -0.45 -4.79 7.98
CA LEU A 35 0.72 -5.45 8.59
C LEU A 35 1.84 -5.72 7.57
N ASN A 36 1.50 -6.08 6.33
CA ASN A 36 2.48 -6.33 5.28
C ASN A 36 3.29 -5.08 4.92
N LEU A 37 2.66 -3.90 4.95
CA LEU A 37 3.33 -2.62 4.76
C LEU A 37 4.23 -2.27 5.95
N ALA A 38 3.77 -2.49 7.17
CA ALA A 38 4.60 -2.28 8.36
C ALA A 38 5.87 -3.16 8.32
N VAL A 39 5.75 -4.42 7.86
CA VAL A 39 6.91 -5.31 7.68
C VAL A 39 7.88 -4.77 6.63
N SER A 40 7.40 -4.25 5.50
CA SER A 40 8.29 -3.65 4.50
C SER A 40 8.99 -2.38 5.00
N ASP A 41 8.30 -1.53 5.76
CA ASP A 41 8.91 -0.33 6.34
C ASP A 41 10.06 -0.69 7.29
N VAL A 42 9.84 -1.70 8.14
CA VAL A 42 10.86 -2.20 9.06
C VAL A 42 12.00 -2.87 8.31
N PHE A 43 11.71 -3.62 7.24
CA PHE A 43 12.74 -4.20 6.38
C PHE A 43 13.67 -3.12 5.80
N TYR A 44 13.10 -2.05 5.23
CA TYR A 44 13.86 -0.94 4.68
C TYR A 44 14.65 -0.18 5.75
N LEU A 45 13.98 0.21 6.84
CA LEU A 45 14.59 1.02 7.89
C LEU A 45 15.71 0.27 8.62
N SER A 46 15.53 -1.04 8.89
CA SER A 46 16.55 -1.84 9.56
C SER A 46 17.83 -1.97 8.73
N ARG A 47 17.73 -2.11 7.41
CA ARG A 47 18.89 -2.15 6.50
C ARG A 47 19.58 -0.79 6.42
N ALA A 48 18.81 0.28 6.31
CA ALA A 48 19.32 1.65 6.29
C ALA A 48 20.08 1.99 7.59
N LEU A 49 19.51 1.63 8.75
CA LEU A 49 20.18 1.79 10.05
C LEU A 49 21.45 0.94 10.14
N ALA A 50 21.39 -0.34 9.75
CA ALA A 50 22.54 -1.22 9.79
C ALA A 50 23.72 -0.70 8.95
N GLN A 51 23.45 -0.14 7.77
CA GLN A 51 24.48 0.49 6.93
C GLN A 51 25.07 1.73 7.59
N ALA A 52 24.23 2.64 8.08
CA ALA A 52 24.67 3.86 8.74
C ALA A 52 25.56 3.57 9.96
N TYR A 53 25.21 2.59 10.79
CA TYR A 53 26.02 2.21 11.95
C TYR A 53 27.33 1.50 11.59
N LYS A 54 27.36 0.71 10.51
CA LYS A 54 28.57 -0.03 10.11
C LYS A 54 29.57 0.82 9.33
N THR A 55 29.07 1.75 8.51
CA THR A 55 29.88 2.45 7.50
C THR A 55 29.87 3.96 7.65
N GLY A 56 28.96 4.52 8.44
CA GLY A 56 28.71 5.96 8.51
C GLY A 56 27.86 6.51 7.35
N ASP A 57 27.54 5.68 6.35
CA ASP A 57 26.75 6.09 5.19
C ASP A 57 25.25 6.17 5.50
N THR A 58 24.68 7.37 5.42
CA THR A 58 23.26 7.64 5.69
C THR A 58 22.37 7.63 4.45
N HIS A 59 22.91 7.33 3.26
CA HIS A 59 22.16 7.40 2.00
C HIS A 59 20.77 6.76 2.07
N TYR A 60 20.68 5.53 2.57
CA TYR A 60 19.41 4.80 2.67
C TYR A 60 18.46 5.32 3.75
N LEU A 61 18.98 6.02 4.77
CA LEU A 61 18.14 6.74 5.74
C LEU A 61 17.59 8.02 5.11
N ASP A 62 18.38 8.67 4.26
CA ASP A 62 17.99 9.90 3.58
C ASP A 62 16.92 9.65 2.50
N CYS A 63 17.01 8.53 1.77
CA CYS A 63 16.00 8.13 0.78
C CYS A 63 14.89 7.21 1.32
N TYR A 64 14.85 6.95 2.64
CA TYR A 64 13.88 6.04 3.28
C TYR A 64 12.43 6.36 2.91
N SER A 65 12.04 7.64 2.98
CA SER A 65 10.65 8.05 2.70
C SER A 65 10.28 7.73 1.26
N ASP A 66 11.11 8.07 0.29
CA ASP A 66 10.82 7.84 -1.13
C ASP A 66 10.69 6.34 -1.44
N MET A 67 11.57 5.51 -0.87
CA MET A 67 11.55 4.07 -1.06
C MET A 67 10.33 3.40 -0.41
N ALA A 68 9.99 3.76 0.84
CA ALA A 68 8.82 3.22 1.51
C ALA A 68 7.52 3.67 0.83
N LEU A 69 7.41 4.95 0.46
CA LEU A 69 6.20 5.52 -0.14
C LEU A 69 5.84 4.90 -1.48
N ARG A 70 6.81 4.51 -2.33
CA ARG A 70 6.53 3.78 -3.58
C ARG A 70 5.72 2.52 -3.33
N ARG A 71 6.06 1.76 -2.29
CA ARG A 71 5.35 0.54 -1.91
C ARG A 71 4.01 0.83 -1.23
N VAL A 72 3.99 1.82 -0.31
CA VAL A 72 2.76 2.23 0.40
C VAL A 72 1.68 2.65 -0.59
N TRP A 73 2.01 3.47 -1.59
CA TRP A 73 1.05 3.87 -2.62
C TRP A 73 0.57 2.72 -3.49
N GLY A 74 1.45 1.78 -3.84
CA GLY A 74 1.05 0.57 -4.57
C GLY A 74 -0.01 -0.25 -3.83
N ALA A 75 0.19 -0.44 -2.52
CA ALA A 75 -0.76 -1.14 -1.67
C ALA A 75 -2.03 -0.33 -1.39
N ALA A 76 -1.91 0.97 -1.12
CA ALA A 76 -3.05 1.87 -0.89
C ALA A 76 -3.98 1.92 -2.12
N ARG A 77 -3.40 2.01 -3.32
CA ARG A 77 -4.15 1.95 -4.59
C ARG A 77 -4.92 0.63 -4.72
N LEU A 78 -4.28 -0.51 -4.45
CA LEU A 78 -4.93 -1.82 -4.52
C LEU A 78 -6.09 -1.92 -3.50
N SER A 79 -5.84 -1.54 -2.24
CA SER A 79 -6.87 -1.57 -1.20
C SER A 79 -8.05 -0.65 -1.53
N TRP A 80 -7.77 0.55 -2.05
CA TRP A 80 -8.82 1.46 -2.51
C TRP A 80 -9.63 0.85 -3.66
N TRP A 81 -8.95 0.31 -4.67
CA TRP A 81 -9.62 -0.31 -5.82
C TRP A 81 -10.50 -1.51 -5.41
N LEU A 82 -10.00 -2.41 -4.55
CA LEU A 82 -10.80 -3.52 -4.02
C LEU A 82 -12.01 -3.03 -3.20
N THR A 83 -11.84 -1.94 -2.45
CA THR A 83 -12.95 -1.34 -1.71
C THR A 83 -14.04 -0.84 -2.66
N MET A 84 -13.65 -0.13 -3.73
CA MET A 84 -14.58 0.36 -4.76
C MET A 84 -15.27 -0.78 -5.52
N LEU A 85 -14.55 -1.87 -5.78
CA LEU A 85 -15.08 -3.02 -6.51
C LEU A 85 -16.05 -3.88 -5.67
N LEU A 86 -15.81 -4.01 -4.35
CA LEU A 86 -16.49 -5.00 -3.50
C LEU A 86 -17.53 -4.41 -2.55
N HIS A 87 -17.62 -3.08 -2.39
CA HIS A 87 -18.58 -2.43 -1.50
C HIS A 87 -19.63 -1.64 -2.28
N ARG A 88 -20.82 -1.50 -1.69
CA ARG A 88 -21.87 -0.57 -2.12
C ARG A 88 -21.80 0.70 -1.29
N PHE A 89 -21.74 1.85 -1.96
CA PHE A 89 -21.78 3.16 -1.32
C PHE A 89 -23.20 3.75 -1.36
N PRO A 90 -23.60 4.51 -0.32
CA PRO A 90 -24.97 5.03 -0.20
C PRO A 90 -25.36 6.00 -1.33
N ASP A 91 -24.38 6.71 -1.91
CA ASP A 91 -24.60 7.74 -2.93
C ASP A 91 -24.30 7.25 -4.35
N GLU A 92 -24.24 5.94 -4.59
CA GLU A 92 -24.00 5.36 -5.92
C GLU A 92 -25.12 5.70 -6.92
N THR A 93 -24.73 6.16 -8.10
CA THR A 93 -25.66 6.30 -9.23
C THR A 93 -25.90 4.95 -9.92
N PRO A 94 -26.98 4.82 -10.72
CA PRO A 94 -27.18 3.62 -11.55
C PRO A 94 -26.01 3.34 -12.51
N PHE A 95 -25.29 4.38 -12.95
CA PHE A 95 -24.10 4.22 -13.77
C PHE A 95 -22.95 3.60 -12.97
N ASP A 96 -22.68 4.10 -11.76
CA ASP A 96 -21.61 3.57 -10.89
C ASP A 96 -21.82 2.09 -10.57
N GLN A 97 -23.07 1.70 -10.28
CA GLN A 97 -23.42 0.31 -10.07
C GLN A 97 -23.09 -0.54 -11.30
N ARG A 98 -23.52 -0.12 -12.50
CA ARG A 98 -23.28 -0.86 -13.74
C ARG A 98 -21.80 -0.92 -14.11
N ALA A 99 -21.05 0.16 -13.89
CA ALA A 99 -19.61 0.20 -14.11
C ALA A 99 -18.88 -0.79 -13.17
N ARG A 100 -19.24 -0.82 -11.89
CA ARG A 100 -18.69 -1.79 -10.92
C ARG A 100 -19.01 -3.24 -11.30
N GLU A 101 -20.27 -3.53 -11.66
CA GLU A 101 -20.69 -4.87 -12.11
C GLU A 101 -19.87 -5.30 -13.33
N ASN A 102 -19.74 -4.44 -14.34
CA ASN A 102 -18.95 -4.73 -15.53
C ASN A 102 -17.45 -4.94 -15.21
N GLN A 103 -16.89 -4.16 -14.28
CA GLN A 103 -15.50 -4.35 -13.84
C GLN A 103 -15.30 -5.70 -13.14
N PHE A 104 -16.27 -6.12 -12.33
CA PHE A 104 -16.25 -7.43 -11.68
C PHE A 104 -16.34 -8.55 -12.71
N ASP A 105 -17.25 -8.44 -13.68
CA ASP A 105 -17.39 -9.41 -14.78
C ASP A 105 -16.11 -9.51 -15.62
N TYR A 106 -15.48 -8.38 -15.92
CA TYR A 106 -14.21 -8.35 -16.64
C TYR A 106 -13.09 -9.05 -15.85
N LEU A 107 -12.99 -8.79 -14.54
CA LEU A 107 -12.03 -9.47 -13.68
C LEU A 107 -12.30 -10.99 -13.63
N HIS A 108 -13.56 -11.40 -13.62
CA HIS A 108 -13.92 -12.81 -13.63
C HIS A 108 -13.59 -13.50 -14.97
N ALA A 109 -13.76 -12.82 -16.09
CA ALA A 109 -13.59 -13.40 -17.43
C ALA A 109 -12.17 -13.30 -18.01
N SER A 110 -11.30 -12.43 -17.48
CA SER A 110 -9.98 -12.14 -18.06
C SER A 110 -8.82 -12.66 -17.19
N GLU A 111 -8.10 -13.67 -17.68
CA GLU A 111 -6.89 -14.18 -17.02
C GLU A 111 -5.83 -13.10 -16.80
N HIS A 112 -5.72 -12.13 -17.72
CA HIS A 112 -4.78 -11.01 -17.60
C HIS A 112 -5.15 -10.09 -16.43
N ALA A 113 -6.45 -9.81 -16.26
CA ALA A 113 -6.93 -9.02 -15.13
C ALA A 113 -6.71 -9.78 -13.81
N GLN A 114 -6.96 -11.09 -13.80
CA GLN A 114 -6.73 -11.95 -12.63
C GLN A 114 -5.26 -12.02 -12.26
N ALA A 115 -4.36 -12.17 -13.24
CA ALA A 115 -2.92 -12.20 -13.02
C ALA A 115 -2.42 -10.86 -12.45
N SER A 116 -2.88 -9.74 -13.00
CA SER A 116 -2.54 -8.40 -12.49
C SER A 116 -3.01 -8.18 -11.05
N LEU A 117 -4.22 -8.65 -10.71
CA LEU A 117 -4.70 -8.63 -9.33
C LEU A 117 -3.84 -9.54 -8.44
N ALA A 118 -3.59 -10.78 -8.87
CA ALA A 118 -2.85 -11.77 -8.10
C ALA A 118 -1.45 -11.27 -7.71
N GLU A 119 -0.70 -10.70 -8.66
CA GLU A 119 0.62 -10.11 -8.43
C GLU A 119 0.60 -9.05 -7.32
N GLN A 120 -0.38 -8.14 -7.37
CA GLN A 120 -0.52 -7.08 -6.36
C GLN A 120 -1.04 -7.64 -5.02
N TYR A 121 -1.87 -8.67 -5.07
CA TYR A 121 -2.49 -9.28 -3.90
C TYR A 121 -1.50 -10.13 -3.08
N VAL A 122 -0.60 -10.87 -3.73
CA VAL A 122 0.50 -11.58 -3.03
C VAL A 122 1.57 -10.61 -2.53
N GLY A 123 1.70 -9.46 -3.18
CA GLY A 123 2.61 -8.39 -2.78
C GLY A 123 3.82 -8.31 -3.71
N LEU A 124 4.15 -7.08 -4.11
CA LEU A 124 5.26 -6.80 -5.03
C LEU A 124 6.62 -7.07 -4.36
N PRO A 125 7.71 -7.24 -5.13
CA PRO A 125 9.06 -7.37 -4.58
C PRO A 125 9.46 -6.18 -3.69
N PHE A 126 10.38 -6.41 -2.76
CA PHE A 126 11.02 -5.32 -2.00
C PHE A 126 12.11 -4.68 -2.84
N GLU A 127 12.26 -3.36 -2.71
CA GLU A 127 13.36 -2.62 -3.32
C GLU A 127 14.67 -2.97 -2.60
N SER A 128 15.77 -3.05 -3.36
CA SER A 128 17.09 -3.50 -2.89
C SER A 128 18.04 -2.37 -2.59
#